data_AF-A0A2T0Q2Y1-F1
#
_entry.id   AF-A0A2T0Q2Y1-F1
#
_cell.length_a   1.000
_cell.length_b   1.000
_cell.length_c   1.000
_cell.angle_alpha   90.00
_cell.angle_beta   90.00
_cell.angle_gamma   90.00
#
_symmetry.space_group_name_H-M   'P 1'
#
loop_
_entity.id
_entity.type
_entity.pdbx_description
1 polymer ?
#
loop_
_entity_poly.entity_id
_entity_poly.type
_entity_poly.pdbx_seq_one_letter_code
_entity_poly.pdbx_strand_id
1 'polypeptide(L)'
;MSPAADVWSASARSAKRLLDNSDAENLGFYAASAVRFLGPALSTGRLALPADGPVSWTAHADLADVAAAVLADEGAFDGPTPPLTAPHALTFDDIAAIASEAAGRTTTRTTVSDDRFREQMAGQGVPADAVDGLLSIFAAARVGEFAAVDPTLATLIGREPVTMGALLRERLSGG
;
A
#
# COMPACT_ATOMS: atom_id res chain seq x y z
N MET A 1 43.05 1.90 -12.22
CA MET A 1 42.13 2.14 -11.09
C MET A 1 41.10 3.13 -11.59
N SER A 2 39.94 2.66 -12.06
CA SER A 2 38.90 3.53 -12.65
C SER A 2 37.93 4.01 -11.57
N PRO A 3 37.60 5.32 -11.49
CA PRO A 3 36.50 5.80 -10.68
C PRO A 3 35.20 5.66 -11.50
N ALA A 4 34.48 4.56 -11.30
CA ALA A 4 33.13 4.37 -11.81
C ALA A 4 32.16 4.25 -10.63
N ALA A 5 32.19 5.24 -9.74
CA ALA A 5 31.22 5.40 -8.66
C ALA A 5 30.64 6.81 -8.76
N ASP A 6 29.30 6.89 -8.73
CA ASP A 6 28.45 8.08 -8.75
C ASP A 6 28.23 8.80 -10.09
N VAL A 7 27.39 8.19 -10.95
CA VAL A 7 26.75 8.84 -12.10
C VAL A 7 25.30 9.26 -11.84
N TRP A 8 24.82 9.27 -10.59
CA TRP A 8 23.46 9.73 -10.33
C TRP A 8 23.38 11.26 -10.20
N SER A 9 22.41 11.88 -10.88
CA SER A 9 22.11 13.32 -10.79
C SER A 9 21.70 13.72 -9.37
N ALA A 10 21.79 15.01 -9.04
CA ALA A 10 21.34 15.55 -7.76
C ALA A 10 19.87 15.20 -7.48
N SER A 11 19.02 15.37 -8.48
CA SER A 11 17.62 14.95 -8.51
C SER A 11 17.43 13.51 -8.02
N ALA A 12 18.18 12.56 -8.55
CA ALA A 12 18.02 11.18 -8.15
C ALA A 12 18.60 10.83 -6.78
N ARG A 13 19.57 11.62 -6.28
CA ARG A 13 19.97 11.54 -4.88
C ARG A 13 18.84 12.01 -3.97
N SER A 14 18.07 13.03 -4.36
CA SER A 14 16.90 13.51 -3.60
C SER A 14 15.75 12.50 -3.62
N ALA A 15 15.41 11.92 -4.77
CA ALA A 15 14.38 10.88 -4.86
C ALA A 15 14.79 9.60 -4.10
N LYS A 16 16.06 9.18 -4.21
CA LYS A 16 16.60 8.07 -3.44
C LYS A 16 16.55 8.36 -1.94
N ARG A 17 16.90 9.58 -1.51
CA ARG A 17 16.84 9.98 -0.11
C ARG A 17 15.40 10.04 0.43
N LEU A 18 14.43 10.47 -0.37
CA LEU A 18 13.01 10.45 -0.01
C LEU A 18 12.51 9.02 0.29
N LEU A 19 12.96 8.04 -0.51
CA LEU A 19 12.63 6.61 -0.37
C LEU A 19 13.47 5.88 0.69
N ASP A 20 14.73 6.31 0.91
CA ASP A 20 15.62 5.73 1.93
C ASP A 20 15.25 6.23 3.35
N ASN A 21 14.69 7.44 3.45
CA ASN A 21 14.41 8.14 4.71
C ASN A 21 12.92 8.14 5.08
N SER A 22 12.11 7.41 4.32
CA SER A 22 10.71 7.17 4.62
C SER A 22 10.54 5.97 5.53
N ASP A 23 10.05 6.20 6.74
CA ASP A 23 9.49 5.15 7.58
C ASP A 23 8.21 4.58 6.92
N ALA A 24 7.89 3.31 7.21
CA ALA A 24 6.68 2.65 6.69
C ALA A 24 5.38 3.38 7.09
N GLU A 25 5.43 4.25 8.09
CA GLU A 25 4.34 5.15 8.50
C GLU A 25 4.11 6.31 7.50
N ASN A 26 5.17 6.75 6.79
CA ASN A 26 5.13 7.90 5.88
C ASN A 26 4.86 7.52 4.42
N LEU A 27 5.24 6.31 4.01
CA LEU A 27 4.76 5.70 2.76
C LEU A 27 3.55 4.84 3.12
N GLY A 28 2.34 5.37 3.02
CA GLY A 28 1.13 4.57 3.26
C GLY A 28 1.25 3.20 2.60
N PHE A 29 0.86 2.14 3.31
CA PHE A 29 1.11 0.77 2.87
C PHE A 29 0.55 0.55 1.46
N TYR A 30 1.34 -0.04 0.57
CA TYR A 30 1.01 -0.06 -0.85
C TYR A 30 -0.38 -0.66 -1.13
N ALA A 31 -1.24 0.09 -1.82
CA ALA A 31 -2.56 -0.38 -2.23
C ALA A 31 -2.52 -1.68 -3.06
N ALA A 32 -1.43 -1.89 -3.80
CA ALA A 32 -1.18 -3.13 -4.55
C ALA A 32 -1.16 -4.38 -3.66
N SER A 33 -0.70 -4.27 -2.41
CA SER A 33 -0.71 -5.36 -1.43
C SER A 33 -2.14 -5.75 -1.07
N ALA A 34 -3.01 -4.78 -0.82
CA ALA A 34 -4.43 -5.01 -0.57
C ALA A 34 -5.11 -5.68 -1.78
N VAL A 35 -4.86 -5.20 -2.99
CA VAL A 35 -5.40 -5.78 -4.23
C VAL A 35 -4.92 -7.22 -4.42
N ARG A 36 -3.67 -7.54 -4.06
CA ARG A 36 -3.14 -8.92 -4.12
C ARG A 36 -3.87 -9.86 -3.17
N PHE A 37 -4.13 -9.44 -1.93
CA PHE A 37 -4.92 -10.23 -0.98
C PHE A 37 -6.35 -10.44 -1.45
N LEU A 38 -6.93 -9.44 -2.11
CA LEU A 38 -8.27 -9.51 -2.66
C LEU A 38 -8.34 -10.40 -3.92
N GLY A 39 -7.25 -10.59 -4.66
CA GLY A 39 -7.23 -11.32 -5.94
C GLY A 39 -8.01 -12.65 -5.94
N PRO A 40 -7.72 -13.60 -5.03
CA PRO A 40 -8.50 -14.83 -4.91
C PRO A 40 -9.98 -14.60 -4.53
N ALA A 41 -10.26 -13.59 -3.69
CA ALA A 41 -11.62 -13.22 -3.29
C ALA A 41 -12.43 -12.61 -4.46
N LEU A 42 -11.78 -11.92 -5.41
CA LEU A 42 -12.44 -11.43 -6.63
C LEU A 42 -12.99 -12.57 -7.50
N SER A 43 -12.47 -13.79 -7.36
CA SER A 43 -12.99 -14.99 -8.03
C SER A 43 -13.90 -15.82 -7.14
N THR A 44 -13.54 -16.01 -5.87
CA THR A 44 -14.24 -16.89 -4.91
C THR A 44 -15.35 -16.23 -4.10
N GLY A 45 -15.37 -14.90 -4.02
CA GLY A 45 -16.30 -14.11 -3.21
C GLY A 45 -15.98 -14.12 -1.71
N ARG A 46 -14.83 -14.68 -1.30
CA ARG A 46 -14.47 -14.81 0.12
C ARG A 46 -13.04 -14.33 0.38
N LEU A 47 -12.92 -13.35 1.27
CA LEU A 47 -11.66 -12.81 1.75
C LEU A 47 -11.43 -13.28 3.19
N ALA A 48 -10.65 -14.35 3.37
CA ALA A 48 -10.31 -14.89 4.69
C ALA A 48 -8.91 -14.40 5.09
N LEU A 49 -8.84 -13.47 6.04
CA LEU A 49 -7.59 -12.85 6.51
C LEU A 49 -7.60 -12.69 8.04
N PRO A 50 -6.43 -12.53 8.68
CA PRO A 50 -6.36 -12.12 10.07
C PRO A 50 -7.10 -10.82 10.35
N ALA A 51 -7.35 -10.56 11.63
CA ALA A 51 -7.84 -9.26 12.07
C ALA A 51 -6.81 -8.18 11.72
N ASP A 52 -7.28 -7.04 11.24
CA ASP A 52 -6.49 -5.88 10.84
C ASP A 52 -6.98 -4.62 11.57
N GLY A 53 -6.45 -3.47 11.16
CA GLY A 53 -6.98 -2.17 11.50
C GLY A 53 -6.89 -1.22 10.30
N PRO A 54 -7.25 0.06 10.47
CA PRO A 54 -7.26 1.02 9.37
C PRO A 54 -5.86 1.22 8.79
N VAL A 55 -5.76 1.18 7.46
CA VAL A 55 -4.51 1.39 6.74
C VAL A 55 -4.71 2.42 5.63
N SER A 56 -3.84 3.42 5.56
CA SER A 56 -3.77 4.35 4.43
C SER A 56 -3.15 3.65 3.21
N TRP A 57 -3.99 3.09 2.36
CA TRP A 57 -3.56 2.36 1.16
C TRP A 57 -3.17 3.30 0.01
N THR A 58 -1.94 3.80 -0.01
CA THR A 58 -1.47 4.74 -1.04
C THR A 58 -1.19 4.03 -2.37
N ALA A 59 -1.60 4.64 -3.49
CA ALA A 59 -1.35 4.11 -4.83
C ALA A 59 0.10 4.38 -5.28
N HIS A 60 0.72 3.40 -5.93
CA HIS A 60 2.08 3.55 -6.48
C HIS A 60 2.17 4.67 -7.52
N ALA A 61 1.12 4.89 -8.30
CA ALA A 61 1.08 5.97 -9.30
C ALA A 61 1.20 7.35 -8.65
N ASP A 62 0.56 7.56 -7.49
CA ASP A 62 0.66 8.83 -6.76
C ASP A 62 2.07 9.03 -6.17
N LEU A 63 2.67 7.96 -5.63
CA LEU A 63 4.07 8.02 -5.15
C LEU A 63 5.06 8.28 -6.29
N ALA A 64 4.81 7.74 -7.48
CA ALA A 64 5.62 7.99 -8.67
C ALA A 64 5.49 9.45 -9.13
N ASP A 65 4.30 10.05 -9.06
CA ASP A 65 4.08 11.47 -9.37
C ASP A 65 4.82 12.38 -8.37
N VAL A 66 4.81 12.03 -7.08
CA VAL A 66 5.62 12.75 -6.07
C VAL A 66 7.11 12.63 -6.39
N ALA A 67 7.59 11.43 -6.70
CA ALA A 67 8.99 11.24 -7.09
C ALA A 67 9.35 12.07 -8.33
N ALA A 68 8.48 12.11 -9.34
CA ALA A 68 8.68 12.93 -10.54
C ALA A 68 8.71 14.43 -10.23
N ALA A 69 7.82 14.92 -9.35
CA ALA A 69 7.79 16.31 -8.91
C ALA A 69 9.08 16.70 -8.16
N VAL A 70 9.54 15.85 -7.24
CA VAL A 70 10.80 16.02 -6.50
C VAL A 70 12.01 16.05 -7.44
N LEU A 71 11.99 15.23 -8.51
CA LEU A 71 13.05 15.21 -9.53
C LEU A 71 13.04 16.45 -10.42
N ALA A 72 11.88 17.08 -10.64
CA ALA A 72 11.71 18.22 -11.53
C ALA A 72 12.05 19.57 -10.87
N ASP A 73 11.90 19.69 -9.55
CA ASP A 73 12.20 20.91 -8.78
C ASP A 73 13.26 20.63 -7.71
N GLU A 74 14.54 20.71 -8.14
CA GLU A 74 15.69 20.48 -7.28
C GLU A 74 15.78 21.56 -6.18
N GLY A 75 15.34 21.23 -4.97
CA GLY A 75 15.40 22.10 -3.78
C GLY A 75 14.05 22.36 -3.11
N ALA A 76 12.93 21.99 -3.75
CA ALA A 76 11.59 22.12 -3.16
C ALA A 76 11.39 21.22 -1.92
N PHE A 77 12.17 20.14 -1.81
CA PHE A 77 12.08 19.15 -0.73
C PHE A 77 13.45 18.97 -0.06
N ASP A 78 13.81 19.94 0.78
CA ASP A 78 14.92 19.81 1.74
C ASP A 78 14.32 19.57 3.13
N GLY A 79 14.16 18.30 3.52
CA GLY A 79 13.56 17.95 4.81
C GLY A 79 13.17 16.48 4.97
N PRO A 80 12.56 16.13 6.11
CA PRO A 80 11.97 14.79 6.32
C PRO A 80 10.88 14.52 5.27
N THR A 81 10.73 13.26 4.89
CA THR A 81 9.67 12.81 3.97
C THR A 81 8.31 13.21 4.56
N PRO A 82 7.50 14.02 3.85
CA PRO A 82 6.17 14.35 4.33
C PRO A 82 5.27 13.11 4.32
N PRO A 83 4.14 13.11 5.06
CA PRO A 83 3.20 12.01 5.00
C PRO A 83 2.63 11.85 3.57
N LEU A 84 2.91 10.71 2.93
CA LEU A 84 2.43 10.35 1.59
C LEU A 84 1.31 9.31 1.70
N THR A 85 0.18 9.76 2.22
CA THR A 85 -0.95 8.91 2.62
C THR A 85 -2.12 9.06 1.65
N ALA A 86 -2.94 8.02 1.57
CA ALA A 86 -4.22 8.01 0.88
C ALA A 86 -5.21 8.93 1.62
N PRO A 87 -6.27 9.43 0.94
CA PRO A 87 -7.26 10.31 1.55
C PRO A 87 -8.07 9.65 2.67
N HIS A 88 -8.07 8.31 2.72
CA HIS A 88 -8.79 7.52 3.69
C HIS A 88 -7.96 6.31 4.15
N ALA A 89 -8.01 6.02 5.46
CA ALA A 89 -7.53 4.76 6.00
C ALA A 89 -8.68 3.74 5.94
N LEU A 90 -8.41 2.57 5.36
CA LEU A 90 -9.41 1.52 5.12
C LEU A 90 -8.96 0.22 5.77
N THR A 91 -9.92 -0.49 6.35
CA THR A 91 -9.79 -1.89 6.74
C THR A 91 -10.05 -2.79 5.53
N PHE A 92 -9.71 -4.08 5.63
CA PHE A 92 -10.10 -5.07 4.64
C PHE A 92 -11.62 -5.31 4.60
N ASP A 93 -12.39 -4.91 5.62
CA ASP A 93 -13.86 -4.94 5.57
C ASP A 93 -14.37 -3.86 4.61
N ASP A 94 -13.81 -2.66 4.71
CA ASP A 94 -14.10 -1.56 3.78
C ASP A 94 -13.69 -1.94 2.35
N ILE A 95 -12.52 -2.55 2.18
CA ILE A 95 -12.05 -3.02 0.88
C ILE A 95 -12.97 -4.10 0.30
N ALA A 96 -13.47 -5.03 1.11
CA ALA A 96 -14.43 -6.04 0.67
C ALA A 96 -15.78 -5.42 0.23
N ALA A 97 -16.24 -4.38 0.92
CA ALA A 97 -17.42 -3.61 0.52
C ALA A 97 -17.20 -2.89 -0.81
N ILE A 98 -16.09 -2.14 -0.95
CA ILE A 98 -15.73 -1.44 -2.18
C ILE A 98 -15.57 -2.42 -3.35
N ALA A 99 -14.96 -3.58 -3.11
CA ALA A 99 -14.82 -4.64 -4.11
C ALA A 99 -16.17 -5.20 -4.56
N SER A 100 -17.11 -5.35 -3.62
CA SER A 100 -18.46 -5.85 -3.92
C SER A 100 -19.21 -4.90 -4.85
N GLU A 101 -19.11 -3.60 -4.59
CA GLU A 101 -19.69 -2.55 -5.42
C GLU A 101 -19.02 -2.52 -6.81
N ALA A 102 -17.68 -2.54 -6.86
CA ALA A 102 -16.93 -2.47 -8.11
C ALA A 102 -17.14 -3.69 -9.01
N ALA A 103 -17.26 -4.89 -8.44
CA ALA A 103 -17.43 -6.13 -9.19
C ALA A 103 -18.89 -6.48 -9.49
N GLY A 104 -19.86 -5.81 -8.85
CA GLY A 104 -21.28 -6.16 -8.95
C GLY A 104 -21.63 -7.53 -8.37
N ARG A 105 -20.78 -8.08 -7.49
CA ARG A 105 -20.93 -9.39 -6.84
C ARG A 105 -20.40 -9.32 -5.41
N THR A 106 -21.09 -9.97 -4.48
CA THR A 106 -20.72 -9.95 -3.06
C THR A 106 -19.34 -10.56 -2.82
N THR A 107 -18.47 -9.81 -2.14
CA THR A 107 -17.21 -10.26 -1.57
C THR A 107 -17.33 -10.18 -0.05
N THR A 108 -17.34 -11.34 0.60
CA THR A 108 -17.50 -11.44 2.06
C THR A 108 -16.13 -11.54 2.72
N ARG A 109 -15.85 -10.63 3.65
CA ARG A 109 -14.70 -10.77 4.55
C ARG A 109 -15.02 -11.72 5.71
N THR A 110 -14.06 -12.57 6.05
CA THR A 110 -14.08 -13.39 7.26
C THR A 110 -12.74 -13.26 7.97
N THR A 111 -12.81 -12.88 9.24
CA THR A 111 -11.63 -12.81 10.11
C THR A 111 -11.26 -14.21 10.58
N VAL A 112 -10.01 -14.63 10.37
CA VAL A 112 -9.45 -15.88 10.88
C VAL A 112 -8.41 -15.59 11.97
N SER A 113 -8.13 -16.55 12.85
CA SER A 113 -7.04 -16.37 13.81
C SER A 113 -5.68 -16.42 13.11
N ASP A 114 -4.68 -15.79 13.72
CA ASP A 114 -3.30 -15.80 13.23
C ASP A 114 -2.80 -17.24 13.03
N ASP A 115 -3.12 -18.18 13.94
CA ASP A 115 -2.76 -19.60 13.82
C ASP A 115 -3.45 -20.30 12.65
N ARG A 116 -4.74 -20.02 12.41
CA ARG A 116 -5.46 -20.56 11.25
C ARG A 116 -4.90 -20.02 9.95
N PHE A 117 -4.49 -18.75 9.93
CA PHE A 117 -3.81 -18.18 8.79
C PHE A 117 -2.46 -18.85 8.53
N ARG A 118 -1.67 -19.12 9.59
CA ARG A 118 -0.42 -19.91 9.47
C ARG A 118 -0.66 -21.28 8.86
N GLU A 119 -1.62 -22.03 9.39
CA GLU A 119 -1.98 -23.35 8.87
C GLU A 119 -2.40 -23.30 7.39
N GLN A 120 -3.22 -22.31 7.02
CA GLN A 120 -3.68 -22.12 5.65
C GLN A 120 -2.52 -21.80 4.69
N MET A 121 -1.62 -20.90 5.08
CA MET A 121 -0.49 -20.49 4.26
C MET A 121 0.56 -21.61 4.15
N ALA A 122 0.78 -22.38 5.21
CA ALA A 122 1.61 -23.58 5.18
C ALA A 122 1.05 -24.63 4.21
N GLY A 123 -0.27 -24.83 4.20
CA GLY A 123 -0.95 -25.70 3.23
C GLY A 123 -0.81 -25.25 1.77
N GLN A 124 -0.49 -23.98 1.53
CA GLN A 124 -0.21 -23.41 0.21
C GLN A 124 1.29 -23.41 -0.15
N GLY A 125 2.14 -23.97 0.72
CA GLY A 125 3.59 -24.02 0.51
C GLY A 125 4.32 -22.70 0.77
N VAL A 126 3.70 -21.76 1.49
CA VAL A 126 4.34 -20.49 1.83
C VAL A 126 5.32 -20.70 2.99
N PRO A 127 6.58 -20.25 2.88
CA PRO A 127 7.57 -20.33 3.95
C PRO A 127 7.12 -19.66 5.25
N ALA A 128 7.45 -20.26 6.40
CA ALA A 128 6.99 -19.79 7.71
C ALA A 128 7.45 -18.37 8.06
N ASP A 129 8.70 -18.03 7.70
CA ASP A 129 9.27 -16.68 7.85
C ASP A 129 8.48 -15.62 7.07
N ALA A 130 8.05 -15.95 5.84
CA ALA A 130 7.20 -15.08 5.06
C ALA A 130 5.81 -14.89 5.71
N VAL A 131 5.25 -15.95 6.31
CA VAL A 131 3.96 -15.87 7.01
C VAL A 131 4.06 -15.03 8.28
N ASP A 132 5.12 -15.20 9.07
CA ASP A 132 5.32 -14.41 10.29
C ASP A 132 5.55 -12.93 9.95
N GLY A 133 6.25 -12.62 8.86
CA GLY A 133 6.36 -11.26 8.33
C GLY A 133 5.02 -10.66 7.90
N LEU A 134 4.10 -11.46 7.35
CA LEU A 134 2.73 -10.98 7.07
C LEU A 134 1.94 -10.74 8.35
N LEU A 135 2.05 -11.63 9.33
CA LEU A 135 1.32 -11.51 10.60
C LEU A 135 1.81 -10.34 11.44
N SER A 136 3.08 -9.96 11.35
CA SER A 136 3.57 -8.73 12.01
C SER A 136 2.93 -7.48 11.40
N ILE A 137 2.72 -7.44 10.08
CA ILE A 137 2.00 -6.34 9.41
C ILE A 137 0.54 -6.28 9.89
N PHE A 138 -0.15 -7.43 10.00
CA PHE A 138 -1.51 -7.45 10.56
C PHE A 138 -1.52 -6.98 12.02
N ALA A 139 -0.53 -7.35 12.83
CA ALA A 139 -0.40 -6.89 14.21
C ALA A 139 -0.21 -5.38 14.32
N ALA A 140 0.67 -4.81 13.48
CA ALA A 140 0.90 -3.37 13.36
C ALA A 140 -0.37 -2.62 12.92
N ALA A 141 -1.07 -3.12 11.90
CA ALA A 141 -2.32 -2.55 11.43
C ALA A 141 -3.40 -2.52 12.52
N ARG A 142 -3.52 -3.58 13.33
CA ARG A 142 -4.49 -3.66 14.44
C ARG A 142 -4.30 -2.57 15.50
N VAL A 143 -3.06 -2.11 15.70
CA VAL A 143 -2.75 -1.03 16.66
C VAL A 143 -2.73 0.35 16.01
N GLY A 144 -3.09 0.45 14.73
CA GLY A 144 -3.24 1.72 14.00
C GLY A 144 -1.93 2.29 13.47
N GLU A 145 -0.85 1.49 13.39
CA GLU A 145 0.48 1.95 12.94
C GLU A 145 0.44 2.54 11.51
N PHE A 146 -0.54 2.16 10.69
CA PHE A 146 -0.70 2.64 9.32
C PHE A 146 -1.95 3.50 9.09
N ALA A 147 -2.60 3.98 10.15
CA ALA A 147 -3.89 4.65 10.06
C ALA A 147 -3.81 6.16 9.72
N ALA A 148 -2.61 6.73 9.66
CA ALA A 148 -2.41 8.15 9.40
C ALA A 148 -2.93 8.55 8.01
N VAL A 149 -3.60 9.71 7.94
CA VAL A 149 -4.09 10.32 6.70
C VAL A 149 -3.73 11.80 6.71
N ASP A 150 -3.33 12.34 5.57
CA ASP A 150 -2.81 13.69 5.45
C ASP A 150 -3.04 14.25 4.03
N PRO A 151 -3.42 15.54 3.88
CA PRO A 151 -3.68 16.15 2.57
C PRO A 151 -2.42 16.47 1.76
N THR A 152 -1.22 16.26 2.31
CA THR A 152 0.05 16.63 1.67
C THR A 152 0.20 15.93 0.33
N LEU A 153 -0.11 14.64 0.22
CA LEU A 153 -0.02 13.93 -1.05
C LEU A 153 -0.81 14.63 -2.18
N ALA A 154 -2.07 14.99 -1.91
CA ALA A 154 -2.93 15.67 -2.87
C ALA A 154 -2.37 17.04 -3.30
N THR A 155 -1.79 17.77 -2.33
CA THR A 155 -1.15 19.07 -2.56
C THR A 155 0.09 18.92 -3.45
N LEU A 156 0.89 17.88 -3.23
CA LEU A 156 2.13 17.61 -3.98
C LEU A 156 1.87 17.22 -5.43
N ILE A 157 0.87 16.37 -5.67
CA ILE A 157 0.55 15.89 -7.02
C ILE A 157 -0.43 16.81 -7.77
N GLY A 158 -1.00 17.82 -7.10
CA GLY A 158 -1.92 18.80 -7.69
C GLY A 158 -3.28 18.23 -8.12
N ARG A 159 -3.64 17.04 -7.63
CA ARG A 159 -4.89 16.34 -7.89
C ARG A 159 -5.27 15.46 -6.70
N GLU A 160 -6.50 14.99 -6.66
CA GLU A 160 -6.91 13.98 -5.68
C GLU A 160 -6.11 12.66 -5.89
N PRO A 161 -5.64 12.01 -4.81
CA PRO A 161 -4.97 10.72 -4.91
C PRO A 161 -5.93 9.62 -5.42
N VAL A 162 -5.36 8.58 -6.02
CA VAL A 162 -6.13 7.47 -6.56
C VAL A 162 -6.79 6.68 -5.43
N THR A 163 -8.12 6.51 -5.52
CA THR A 163 -8.89 5.77 -4.52
C THR A 163 -8.79 4.26 -4.71
N MET A 164 -8.97 3.48 -3.63
CA MET A 164 -9.06 2.02 -3.70
C MET A 164 -10.14 1.56 -4.70
N GLY A 165 -11.30 2.22 -4.74
CA GLY A 165 -12.36 1.91 -5.68
C GLY A 165 -11.98 2.16 -7.14
N ALA A 166 -11.12 3.14 -7.44
CA ALA A 166 -10.57 3.34 -8.79
C ALA A 166 -9.61 2.20 -9.17
N LEU A 167 -8.68 1.83 -8.28
CA LEU A 167 -7.74 0.73 -8.50
C LEU A 167 -8.46 -0.61 -8.73
N LEU A 168 -9.51 -0.89 -7.96
CA LEU A 168 -10.28 -2.13 -8.09
C LEU A 168 -11.04 -2.18 -9.42
N ARG A 169 -11.66 -1.07 -9.84
CA ARG A 169 -12.33 -1.00 -11.15
C ARG A 169 -11.35 -1.20 -12.30
N GLU A 170 -10.18 -0.55 -12.25
CA GLU A 170 -9.13 -0.74 -13.23
C GLU A 170 -8.72 -2.22 -13.31
N ARG A 171 -8.45 -2.84 -12.16
CA ARG A 171 -8.03 -4.24 -12.10
C ARG A 171 -9.07 -5.21 -12.65
N LEU A 172 -10.37 -4.93 -12.44
CA LEU A 172 -11.49 -5.71 -12.94
C LEU A 172 -11.73 -5.50 -14.45
N SER A 173 -11.42 -4.31 -14.97
CA SER A 173 -11.56 -3.98 -16.41
C SER A 173 -10.38 -4.45 -17.27
N GLY A 174 -9.19 -4.56 -16.70
CA GLY A 174 -7.95 -5.03 -17.35
C GLY A 174 -7.69 -6.53 -17.18
N GLY A 175 -8.75 -7.34 -17.00
CA GLY A 175 -8.69 -8.79 -16.88
C GLY A 175 -8.93 -9.50 -18.20
#